data_AF-A0A7Y3XQ77-F1
#
_entry.id   AF-A0A7Y3XQ77-F1
#
_cell.length_a   1.000
_cell.length_b   1.000
_cell.length_c   1.000
_cell.angle_alpha   90.00
_cell.angle_beta   90.00
_cell.angle_gamma   90.00
#
_symmetry.space_group_name_H-M   'P 1'
#
loop_
_entity.id
_entity.type
_entity.pdbx_description
1 polymer ?
#
loop_
_entity_poly.entity_id
_entity_poly.type
_entity_poly.pdbx_seq_one_letter_code
_entity_poly.pdbx_strand_id
1 'polypeptide(L)'
;MDLVFKAALGAGVVLLLAVLSKTRNYYIAGLVPLFPTFALIAHYIVGKGRSIADLKTTIAFGMWSIIPYFVYLATLYVLVDRLRLEASLALATVAWLMAATVLVTVWVRLH
;
A
#
# COMPACT_ATOMS: atom_id res chain seq x y z
N MET A 1 4.09 20.28 -19.20
CA MET A 1 3.06 19.31 -19.64
C MET A 1 3.07 18.07 -18.75
N ASP A 2 4.19 17.34 -18.63
CA ASP A 2 4.31 16.13 -17.81
C ASP A 2 3.99 16.34 -16.31
N LEU A 3 4.55 17.38 -15.68
CA LEU A 3 4.33 17.68 -14.26
C LEU A 3 2.86 18.06 -13.95
N VAL A 4 2.23 18.81 -14.85
CA VAL A 4 0.82 19.22 -14.73
C VAL A 4 -0.11 18.01 -14.80
N PHE A 5 0.17 17.08 -15.71
CA PHE A 5 -0.62 15.86 -15.84
C PHE A 5 -0.49 14.95 -14.60
N LYS A 6 0.73 14.73 -14.09
CA LYS A 6 0.97 13.96 -12.86
C LYS A 6 0.29 14.59 -11.64
N ALA A 7 0.36 15.91 -11.51
CA ALA A 7 -0.32 16.64 -10.44
C ALA A 7 -1.85 16.53 -10.55
N ALA A 8 -2.41 16.67 -11.76
CA ALA A 8 -3.84 16.51 -12.00
C ALA A 8 -4.34 15.10 -11.66
N LEU A 9 -3.53 14.07 -11.95
CA LEU A 9 -3.87 12.69 -11.64
C LEU A 9 -3.90 12.44 -10.12
N GLY A 10 -2.92 12.97 -9.38
CA GLY A 10 -2.94 12.94 -7.91
C GLY A 10 -4.14 13.68 -7.33
N ALA A 11 -4.44 14.88 -7.84
CA ALA A 11 -5.62 15.65 -7.43
C ALA A 11 -6.93 14.90 -7.73
N GLY A 12 -7.02 14.22 -8.87
CA GLY A 12 -8.17 13.40 -9.25
C GLY A 12 -8.42 12.25 -8.26
N VAL A 13 -7.36 11.56 -7.81
CA VAL A 13 -7.46 10.51 -6.78
C VAL A 13 -7.94 11.09 -5.44
N VAL A 14 -7.43 12.25 -5.04
CA VAL A 14 -7.87 12.93 -3.79
C VAL A 14 -9.33 13.35 -3.88
N LEU A 15 -9.77 13.89 -5.02
CA LEU A 15 -11.17 14.24 -5.26
C LEU A 15 -12.07 13.00 -5.22
N LEU A 16 -11.65 11.90 -5.85
CA LEU A 16 -12.38 10.63 -5.81
C LEU A 16 -12.53 10.12 -4.37
N LEU A 17 -11.46 10.13 -3.58
CA LEU A 17 -11.50 9.79 -2.16
C LEU A 17 -12.48 10.68 -1.39
N ALA A 18 -12.42 11.99 -1.60
CA ALA A 18 -13.28 12.96 -0.93
C ALA A 18 -14.77 12.84 -1.30
N VAL A 19 -15.06 12.42 -2.53
CA VAL A 19 -16.44 12.12 -2.96
C VAL A 19 -16.91 10.81 -2.34
N LEU A 20 -16.11 9.74 -2.45
CA LEU A 20 -16.47 8.41 -1.93
C LEU A 20 -16.66 8.42 -0.41
N SER A 21 -15.83 9.16 0.33
CA SER A 21 -15.90 9.27 1.79
C SER A 21 -17.20 9.91 2.30
N LYS A 22 -17.95 10.61 1.43
CA LYS A 22 -19.23 11.26 1.76
C LYS A 22 -20.45 10.41 1.37
N THR A 23 -20.25 9.26 0.73
CA THR A 23 -21.34 8.35 0.35
C THR A 23 -21.74 7.44 1.50
N ARG A 24 -22.90 6.77 1.39
CA ARG A 24 -23.31 5.71 2.34
C ARG A 24 -22.29 4.56 2.43
N ASN A 25 -21.50 4.36 1.38
CA ASN A 25 -20.49 3.31 1.29
C ASN A 25 -19.07 3.89 1.44
N TYR A 26 -18.86 4.79 2.41
CA TYR A 26 -17.60 5.49 2.62
C TYR A 26 -16.37 4.57 2.75
N TYR A 27 -16.56 3.34 3.22
CA TYR A 27 -15.51 2.32 3.32
C TYR A 27 -14.89 1.95 1.98
N ILE A 28 -15.61 2.16 0.86
CA ILE A 28 -15.08 1.96 -0.51
C ILE A 28 -13.92 2.92 -0.81
N ALA A 29 -13.86 4.08 -0.14
CA ALA A 29 -12.71 4.98 -0.26
C ALA A 29 -11.40 4.28 0.16
N GLY A 30 -11.45 3.29 1.05
CA GLY A 30 -10.31 2.46 1.42
C GLY A 30 -9.80 1.54 0.30
N LEU A 31 -10.61 1.25 -0.73
CA LEU A 31 -10.18 0.45 -1.88
C LEU A 31 -9.40 1.26 -2.92
N VAL A 32 -9.64 2.57 -3.01
CA VAL A 32 -8.94 3.45 -3.97
C VAL A 32 -7.41 3.37 -3.84
N PRO A 33 -6.81 3.49 -2.64
CA PRO A 33 -5.36 3.36 -2.49
C PRO A 33 -4.84 1.92 -2.70
N LEU A 34 -5.72 0.91 -2.71
CA LEU A 34 -5.34 -0.49 -3.00
C LEU A 34 -5.16 -0.76 -4.50
N PHE A 35 -5.52 0.19 -5.36
CA PHE A 35 -5.30 0.04 -6.79
C PHE A 35 -3.79 -0.19 -7.06
N PRO A 36 -3.40 -1.26 -7.78
CA PRO A 36 -2.04 -1.78 -7.77
C PRO A 36 -1.08 -1.01 -8.68
N THR A 37 -1.15 0.32 -8.76
CA THR A 37 -0.33 1.13 -9.69
C THR A 37 1.16 0.84 -9.55
N PHE A 38 1.70 0.90 -8.33
CA PHE A 38 3.13 0.65 -8.11
C PHE A 38 3.50 -0.82 -8.39
N ALA A 39 2.61 -1.76 -8.07
CA ALA A 39 2.82 -3.17 -8.39
C ALA A 39 2.82 -3.41 -9.90
N LEU A 40 1.92 -2.78 -10.67
CA LEU A 40 1.91 -2.85 -12.13
C LEU A 40 3.22 -2.33 -12.72
N ILE A 41 3.71 -1.19 -12.24
CA ILE A 41 5.00 -0.63 -12.67
C ILE A 41 6.15 -1.61 -12.34
N ALA A 42 6.19 -2.14 -11.11
CA ALA A 42 7.21 -3.09 -10.68
C ALA A 42 7.20 -4.37 -11.53
N HIS A 43 6.02 -4.97 -11.76
CA HIS A 43 5.86 -6.16 -12.59
C HIS A 43 6.26 -5.91 -14.04
N TYR A 44 5.94 -4.73 -14.58
CA TYR A 44 6.34 -4.36 -15.94
C TYR A 44 7.87 -4.23 -16.07
N ILE A 45 8.50 -3.51 -15.13
CA ILE A 45 9.95 -3.30 -15.12
C ILE A 45 10.68 -4.65 -14.96
N VAL A 46 10.28 -5.48 -13.99
CA VAL A 46 10.89 -6.79 -13.76
C VAL A 46 10.62 -7.73 -14.94
N GLY A 47 9.39 -7.78 -15.44
CA GLY A 47 9.02 -8.65 -16.57
C GLY A 47 9.72 -8.30 -17.89
N LYS A 48 10.15 -7.04 -18.07
CA LYS A 48 10.97 -6.63 -19.22
C LYS A 48 12.47 -6.78 -19.00
N GLY A 49 12.95 -6.64 -17.76
CA GLY A 49 14.38 -6.61 -17.45
C GLY A 49 14.98 -7.89 -16.86
N ARG A 50 14.16 -8.86 -16.45
CA ARG A 50 14.57 -10.07 -15.73
C ARG A 50 13.89 -11.32 -16.29
N SER A 51 14.24 -12.49 -15.76
CA SER A 51 13.64 -13.75 -16.18
C SER A 51 12.19 -13.87 -15.70
N ILE A 52 11.42 -14.78 -16.31
CA ILE A 52 10.04 -15.09 -15.85
C ILE A 52 10.07 -15.62 -14.40
N ALA A 53 11.11 -16.36 -14.00
CA ALA A 53 11.27 -16.85 -12.64
C ALA A 53 11.41 -15.69 -11.63
N ASP A 54 12.18 -14.65 -11.97
CA ASP A 54 12.34 -13.45 -11.14
C ASP A 54 11.03 -12.66 -11.01
N LEU A 55 10.26 -12.57 -12.11
CA LEU A 55 8.93 -11.97 -12.10
C LEU A 55 7.97 -12.73 -11.18
N LYS A 56 7.94 -14.06 -11.28
CA LYS A 56 7.09 -14.89 -10.38
C LYS A 56 7.49 -14.73 -8.92
N THR A 57 8.79 -14.62 -8.64
CA THR A 57 9.32 -14.36 -7.28
C THR A 57 8.90 -12.98 -6.78
N THR A 58 8.92 -11.96 -7.64
CA THR A 58 8.46 -10.60 -7.32
C THR A 58 6.96 -10.57 -7.02
N ILE A 59 6.14 -11.26 -7.84
CA ILE A 59 4.70 -11.39 -7.61
C ILE A 59 4.45 -12.12 -6.28
N ALA A 60 5.16 -13.21 -6.02
CA ALA A 60 5.03 -13.95 -4.77
C ALA A 60 5.35 -13.04 -3.57
N PHE A 61 6.50 -12.34 -3.58
CA PHE A 61 6.82 -11.36 -2.54
C PHE A 61 5.72 -10.30 -2.38
N GLY A 62 5.16 -9.81 -3.49
CA GLY A 62 4.00 -8.92 -3.51
C GLY A 62 2.78 -9.49 -2.79
N MET A 63 2.48 -10.78 -2.93
CA MET A 63 1.40 -11.45 -2.18
C MET A 63 1.68 -11.45 -0.67
N TRP A 64 2.92 -11.73 -0.26
CA TRP A 64 3.31 -11.68 1.16
C TRP A 64 3.29 -10.26 1.73
N SER A 65 3.48 -9.23 0.89
CA SER A 65 3.44 -7.81 1.30
C SER A 65 2.07 -7.32 1.80
N ILE A 66 1.02 -8.14 1.64
CA ILE A 66 -0.29 -7.90 2.27
C ILE A 66 -0.17 -7.94 3.80
N ILE A 67 0.78 -8.71 4.35
CA ILE A 67 0.96 -8.85 5.81
C ILE A 67 1.28 -7.50 6.49
N PRO A 68 2.31 -6.74 6.07
CA PRO A 68 2.54 -5.39 6.61
C PRO A 68 1.32 -4.49 6.55
N TYR A 69 0.58 -4.49 5.44
CA TYR A 69 -0.64 -3.69 5.30
C TYR A 69 -1.74 -4.11 6.28
N PHE A 70 -1.93 -5.41 6.49
CA PHE A 70 -2.86 -5.92 7.49
C PHE A 70 -2.44 -5.49 8.91
N VAL A 71 -1.14 -5.56 9.24
CA VAL A 71 -0.61 -5.10 10.54
C VAL A 71 -0.89 -3.61 10.74
N TYR A 72 -0.70 -2.79 9.72
CA TYR A 72 -1.07 -1.36 9.75
C TYR A 72 -2.55 -1.17 10.10
N LEU A 73 -3.45 -1.85 9.37
CA LEU A 73 -4.89 -1.71 9.56
C LEU A 73 -5.33 -2.19 10.95
N ALA A 74 -4.83 -3.34 11.40
CA ALA A 74 -5.14 -3.88 12.72
C ALA A 74 -4.66 -2.94 13.84
N THR A 75 -3.45 -2.40 13.70
CA THR A 75 -2.90 -1.43 14.67
C THR A 75 -3.74 -0.16 14.71
N LEU A 76 -4.08 0.40 13.55
CA LEU A 76 -4.90 1.61 13.45
C LEU A 76 -6.30 1.39 14.04
N TYR A 77 -6.93 0.24 13.74
CA TYR A 77 -8.24 -0.14 14.25
C TYR A 77 -8.27 -0.19 15.78
N VAL A 78 -7.22 -0.72 16.42
CA VAL A 78 -7.15 -0.80 17.89
C VAL A 78 -6.82 0.55 18.54
N LEU A 79 -5.99 1.38 17.88
CA LEU A 79 -5.49 2.62 18.46
C LEU A 79 -6.42 3.82 18.24
N VAL A 80 -7.28 3.82 17.21
CA VAL A 80 -8.13 4.96 16.88
C VAL A 80 -9.12 5.34 17.98
N ASP A 81 -9.53 4.38 18.82
CA ASP A 81 -10.42 4.61 19.97
C ASP A 81 -9.67 5.13 21.22
N ARG A 82 -8.34 5.04 21.23
CA ARG A 82 -7.50 5.28 22.42
C ARG A 82 -6.63 6.52 22.33
N LEU A 83 -6.22 6.89 21.12
CA LEU A 83 -5.30 7.98 20.84
C LEU A 83 -5.90 8.95 19.82
N ARG A 84 -5.32 10.14 19.72
CA ARG A 84 -5.64 11.08 18.63
C ARG A 84 -5.31 10.43 17.28
N LEU A 85 -6.10 10.75 16.25
CA LEU A 85 -5.98 10.17 14.91
C LEU A 85 -4.54 10.25 14.36
N GLU A 86 -3.89 11.40 14.52
CA GLU A 86 -2.53 11.63 14.01
C GLU A 86 -1.52 10.70 14.69
N ALA A 87 -1.66 10.46 16.00
CA ALA A 87 -0.82 9.54 16.75
C ALA A 87 -1.09 8.08 16.37
N SER A 88 -2.37 7.70 16.18
CA SER A 88 -2.75 6.36 15.72
C SER A 88 -2.20 6.04 14.33
N LEU A 89 -2.27 7.00 13.40
CA LEU A 89 -1.68 6.87 12.06
C LEU A 89 -0.15 6.74 12.12
N ALA A 90 0.52 7.55 12.94
CA ALA A 90 1.96 7.48 13.12
C ALA A 90 2.40 6.11 13.69
N LEU A 91 1.75 5.63 14.75
CA LEU A 91 2.06 4.34 15.36
C LEU A 91 1.72 3.15 14.43
N ALA A 92 0.60 3.19 13.72
CA ALA A 92 0.28 2.18 12.71
C ALA A 92 1.34 2.13 11.60
N THR A 93 1.87 3.29 11.19
CA THR A 93 2.96 3.38 10.21
C THR A 93 4.25 2.76 10.75
N VAL A 94 4.58 2.97 12.03
CA VAL A 94 5.72 2.30 12.67
C VAL A 94 5.51 0.79 12.72
N ALA A 95 4.31 0.32 13.06
CA ALA A 95 3.98 -1.11 13.04
C ALA A 95 4.13 -1.72 11.64
N TRP A 96 3.69 -1.00 10.61
CA TRP A 96 3.91 -1.37 9.21
C TRP A 96 5.40 -1.52 8.88
N LEU A 97 6.22 -0.52 9.25
CA LEU A 97 7.68 -0.53 9.00
C LEU A 97 8.37 -1.72 9.66
N MET A 98 7.98 -2.04 10.91
CA MET A 98 8.49 -3.21 11.62
C MET A 98 8.12 -4.51 10.89
N ALA A 99 6.83 -4.67 10.55
CA ALA A 99 6.35 -5.86 9.84
C ALA A 99 6.99 -6.03 8.46
N ALA A 100 7.14 -4.95 7.70
CA ALA A 100 7.81 -4.95 6.40
C ALA A 100 9.29 -5.34 6.53
N THR A 101 9.99 -4.82 7.54
CA THR A 101 11.39 -5.16 7.81
C THR A 101 11.54 -6.63 8.15
N VAL A 102 10.68 -7.17 9.01
CA VAL A 102 10.65 -8.61 9.33
C VAL A 102 10.37 -9.44 8.08
N LEU A 103 9.38 -9.05 7.28
CA LEU A 103 9.05 -9.77 6.05
C LEU A 103 10.24 -9.81 5.07
N VAL A 104 10.88 -8.68 4.80
CA VAL A 104 12.03 -8.59 3.90
C VAL A 104 13.20 -9.43 4.43
N THR A 105 13.51 -9.32 5.72
CA THR A 105 14.63 -10.06 6.31
C THR A 105 14.41 -11.57 6.31
N VAL A 106 13.19 -12.03 6.56
CA VAL A 106 12.81 -13.45 6.45
C VAL A 106 12.88 -13.90 4.99
N TRP A 107 12.35 -13.10 4.06
CA TRP A 107 12.36 -13.44 2.64
C TRP A 107 13.77 -13.65 2.10
N VAL A 108 14.68 -12.71 2.34
CA VAL A 108 16.09 -12.75 1.92
C VAL A 108 16.86 -13.94 2.52
N ARG A 109 16.42 -14.47 3.65
CA ARG A 109 17.05 -15.66 4.25
C ARG A 109 16.54 -16.98 3.67
N LEU A 110 15.34 -16.99 3.09
CA LEU A 110 14.66 -18.19 2.61
C LEU A 110 14.70 -18.34 1.08
N HIS A 111 14.94 -17.24 0.35
CA HIS A 111 15.01 -17.17 -1.12
C HIS A 111 16.29 -16.45 -1.54
#